data_AF-A0A6A5AHU3-F1
#
_entry.id   AF-A0A6A5AHU3-F1
#
_cell.length_a   1.000
_cell.length_b   1.000
_cell.length_c   1.000
_cell.angle_alpha   90.00
_cell.angle_beta   90.00
_cell.angle_gamma   90.00
#
_symmetry.space_group_name_H-M   'P 1'
#
loop_
_entity.id
_entity.type
_entity.pdbx_description
1 polymer ?
#
loop_
_entity_poly.entity_id
_entity_poly.type
_entity_poly.pdbx_seq_one_letter_code
_entity_poly.pdbx_strand_id
1 'polypeptide(L)'
;MSGTTVPNDVAYFKETIGPIWSAPLHNKDLVLKIRDNVLKNPTKYPTKDRLHGLLTSVSEEVQEDAPLYYTLPGLSKTLHCQQPRMDQVQVALINAGYNVSQSHKVPEAVKTNAPNHVVWDIMRSWRVNDNHDVGVNILAKEPAFEAQFSGKRPSADKEKALRFPKNPEAHWGPKSRARGLAPSELANVVEAQQEPEAKKPKVDE
;
A
#
# COMPACT_ATOMS: atom_id res chain seq x y z
N MET A 1 -38.42 -0.20 -9.86
CA MET A 1 -39.03 -0.48 -8.55
C MET A 1 -38.60 -1.86 -8.10
N SER A 2 -37.70 -1.93 -7.13
CA SER A 2 -37.56 -3.01 -6.15
C SER A 2 -36.42 -2.56 -5.24
N GLY A 3 -36.78 -1.81 -4.19
CA GLY A 3 -35.84 -1.40 -3.16
C GLY A 3 -35.63 -2.57 -2.23
N THR A 4 -34.46 -3.19 -2.30
CA THR A 4 -34.05 -4.22 -1.36
C THR A 4 -33.76 -3.55 -0.01
N THR A 5 -34.69 -3.64 0.92
CA THR A 5 -34.54 -3.21 2.31
C THR A 5 -33.50 -4.09 3.01
N VAL A 6 -32.33 -3.53 3.27
CA VAL A 6 -31.30 -4.14 4.13
C VAL A 6 -31.70 -4.00 5.60
N PRO A 7 -31.53 -5.04 6.44
CA PRO A 7 -31.90 -5.02 7.87
C PRO A 7 -31.19 -3.90 8.65
N ASN A 8 -31.92 -3.28 9.58
CA ASN A 8 -31.59 -2.02 10.28
C ASN A 8 -30.67 -2.16 11.51
N ASP A 9 -30.05 -3.31 11.78
CA ASP A 9 -29.44 -3.58 13.09
C ASP A 9 -27.95 -3.19 13.23
N VAL A 10 -27.41 -2.39 12.31
CA VAL A 10 -26.07 -1.79 12.46
C VAL A 10 -26.14 -0.34 12.00
N ALA A 11 -25.96 0.60 12.95
CA ALA A 11 -25.97 2.04 12.68
C ALA A 11 -24.76 2.46 11.83
N TYR A 12 -24.85 2.26 10.51
CA TYR A 12 -23.95 2.91 9.57
C TYR A 12 -24.37 4.38 9.42
N PHE A 13 -23.47 5.30 9.74
CA PHE A 13 -23.64 6.73 9.42
C PHE A 13 -23.92 6.85 7.92
N LYS A 14 -25.12 7.31 7.57
CA LYS A 14 -25.64 7.25 6.20
C LYS A 14 -25.18 8.47 5.39
N GLU A 15 -23.87 8.60 5.22
CA GLU A 15 -23.28 9.58 4.32
C GLU A 15 -23.14 8.95 2.92
N THR A 16 -23.83 9.51 1.93
CA THR A 16 -23.75 9.01 0.55
C THR A 16 -22.54 9.65 -0.13
N ILE A 17 -21.51 8.85 -0.39
CA ILE A 17 -20.28 9.31 -1.05
C ILE A 17 -20.38 9.04 -2.54
N GLY A 18 -20.85 10.05 -3.28
CA GLY A 18 -20.68 10.24 -4.73
C GLY A 18 -21.14 9.12 -5.70
N PRO A 19 -21.35 9.45 -6.98
CA PRO A 19 -21.37 8.42 -8.02
C PRO A 19 -19.93 7.98 -8.29
N ILE A 20 -19.64 6.71 -8.08
CA ILE A 20 -18.34 6.11 -8.40
C ILE A 20 -18.48 5.09 -9.54
N TRP A 21 -17.42 4.97 -10.35
CA TRP A 21 -17.32 3.87 -11.30
C TRP A 21 -17.11 2.56 -10.53
N SER A 22 -18.10 1.66 -10.59
CA SER A 22 -18.09 0.38 -9.88
C SER A 22 -17.68 -0.81 -10.76
N ALA A 23 -17.57 -0.61 -12.07
CA ALA A 23 -17.17 -1.68 -12.99
C ALA A 23 -15.63 -1.88 -12.97
N PRO A 24 -15.12 -2.97 -13.58
CA PRO A 24 -13.69 -3.25 -13.61
C PRO A 24 -12.86 -2.07 -14.14
N LEU A 25 -11.75 -1.75 -13.47
CA LEU A 25 -10.87 -0.64 -13.84
C LEU A 25 -9.95 -0.99 -15.01
N HIS A 26 -9.59 -2.26 -15.19
CA HIS A 26 -8.61 -2.69 -16.18
C HIS A 26 -9.13 -3.83 -17.03
N ASN A 27 -8.88 -3.76 -18.34
CA ASN A 27 -9.02 -4.92 -19.22
C ASN A 27 -7.77 -5.81 -19.04
N LYS A 28 -7.93 -6.97 -18.37
CA LYS A 28 -6.83 -7.89 -18.06
C LYS A 28 -6.10 -8.41 -19.31
N ASP A 29 -6.83 -8.72 -20.38
CA ASP A 29 -6.23 -9.24 -21.62
C ASP A 29 -5.31 -8.21 -22.27
N LEU A 30 -5.72 -6.94 -22.26
CA LEU A 30 -4.91 -5.86 -22.78
C LEU A 30 -3.66 -5.63 -21.91
N VAL A 31 -3.80 -5.65 -20.59
CA VAL A 31 -2.68 -5.52 -19.66
C VAL A 31 -1.63 -6.61 -19.87
N LEU A 32 -2.07 -7.86 -20.03
CA LEU A 32 -1.17 -8.99 -20.31
C LEU A 32 -0.45 -8.82 -21.66
N LYS A 33 -1.17 -8.43 -22.72
CA LYS A 33 -0.56 -8.14 -24.04
C LYS A 33 0.49 -7.03 -23.97
N ILE A 34 0.23 -5.98 -23.20
CA ILE A 34 1.19 -4.87 -23.01
C ILE A 34 2.41 -5.36 -22.23
N ARG A 35 2.21 -6.11 -21.13
CA ARG A 35 3.30 -6.69 -20.33
C ARG A 35 4.23 -7.54 -21.18
N ASP A 36 3.67 -8.42 -22.01
CA ASP A 36 4.45 -9.32 -22.85
C ASP A 36 5.20 -8.56 -23.97
N ASN A 37 4.62 -7.46 -24.48
CA ASN A 37 5.29 -6.59 -25.44
C ASN A 37 6.51 -5.87 -24.82
N VAL A 38 6.36 -5.38 -23.57
CA VAL A 38 7.46 -4.73 -22.83
C VAL A 38 8.64 -5.69 -22.63
N LEU A 39 8.36 -6.97 -22.36
CA LEU A 39 9.40 -7.99 -22.24
C LEU A 39 10.08 -8.31 -23.58
N LYS A 40 9.33 -8.33 -24.69
CA LYS A 40 9.85 -8.60 -26.04
C LYS A 40 10.73 -7.48 -26.58
N ASN A 41 10.50 -6.23 -26.16
CA ASN A 41 11.20 -5.04 -26.69
C ASN A 41 11.99 -4.29 -25.59
N PRO A 42 13.02 -4.93 -24.98
CA PRO A 42 13.70 -4.36 -23.81
C PRO A 42 14.53 -3.10 -24.11
N THR A 43 14.97 -2.91 -25.35
CA THR A 43 15.77 -1.72 -25.76
C THR A 43 14.90 -0.48 -25.96
N LYS A 44 13.59 -0.63 -26.14
CA LYS A 44 12.66 0.47 -26.41
C LYS A 44 12.24 1.21 -25.14
N TYR A 45 12.30 0.56 -23.98
CA TYR A 45 11.77 1.09 -22.72
C TYR A 45 12.86 1.18 -21.66
N PRO A 46 13.34 2.39 -21.33
CA PRO A 46 14.34 2.60 -20.27
C PRO A 46 13.87 2.12 -18.89
N THR A 47 12.57 2.14 -18.63
CA THR A 47 11.94 1.76 -17.35
C THR A 47 11.25 0.39 -17.40
N LYS A 48 11.75 -0.53 -18.25
CA LYS A 48 11.13 -1.84 -18.48
C LYS A 48 10.84 -2.63 -17.21
N ASP A 49 11.76 -2.65 -16.24
CA ASP A 49 11.63 -3.47 -15.03
C ASP A 49 10.52 -2.94 -14.11
N ARG A 50 10.41 -1.61 -14.05
CA ARG A 50 9.34 -0.91 -13.33
C ARG A 50 7.98 -1.13 -14.00
N LEU A 51 7.94 -1.00 -15.32
CA LEU A 51 6.72 -1.16 -16.10
C LEU A 51 6.22 -2.60 -16.03
N HIS A 52 7.12 -3.57 -16.17
CA HIS A 52 6.84 -4.99 -15.99
C HIS A 52 6.26 -5.26 -14.59
N GLY A 53 6.93 -4.79 -13.54
CA GLY A 53 6.46 -4.99 -12.18
C GLY A 53 5.09 -4.36 -11.87
N LEU A 54 4.82 -3.16 -12.40
CA LEU A 54 3.52 -2.53 -12.29
C LEU A 54 2.42 -3.32 -13.02
N LEU A 55 2.67 -3.69 -14.28
CA LEU A 55 1.71 -4.44 -15.09
C LEU A 55 1.43 -5.84 -14.51
N THR A 56 2.44 -6.48 -13.94
CA THR A 56 2.28 -7.74 -13.21
C THR A 56 1.39 -7.55 -11.98
N SER A 57 1.63 -6.53 -11.16
CA SER A 57 0.75 -6.22 -10.01
C SER A 57 -0.70 -5.96 -10.43
N VAL A 58 -0.91 -5.19 -11.50
CA VAL A 58 -2.26 -4.91 -12.04
C VAL A 58 -2.93 -6.18 -12.57
N SER A 59 -2.17 -7.09 -13.21
CA SER A 59 -2.70 -8.33 -13.77
C SER A 59 -3.14 -9.34 -12.70
N GLU A 60 -2.45 -9.37 -11.56
CA GLU A 60 -2.76 -10.25 -10.43
C GLU A 60 -3.87 -9.69 -9.51
N GLU A 61 -4.27 -8.44 -9.71
CA GLU A 61 -5.23 -7.77 -8.85
C GLU A 61 -6.65 -8.30 -9.07
N VAL A 62 -7.35 -8.62 -7.97
CA VAL A 62 -8.77 -8.97 -7.94
C VAL A 62 -9.58 -7.73 -8.30
N GLN A 63 -10.42 -7.87 -9.32
CA GLN A 63 -11.27 -6.80 -9.84
C GLN A 63 -12.77 -7.15 -9.73
N GLU A 64 -13.09 -8.44 -9.69
CA GLU A 64 -14.46 -8.94 -9.54
C GLU A 64 -14.90 -8.76 -8.09
N ASP A 65 -16.08 -8.18 -7.90
CA ASP A 65 -16.72 -7.94 -6.60
C ASP A 65 -15.87 -7.17 -5.56
N ALA A 66 -14.84 -6.45 -6.02
CA ALA A 66 -13.91 -5.70 -5.19
C ALA A 66 -13.57 -4.32 -5.79
N PRO A 67 -14.56 -3.40 -5.91
CA PRO A 67 -14.34 -2.08 -6.50
C PRO A 67 -13.37 -1.21 -5.67
N LEU A 68 -13.35 -1.41 -4.35
CA LEU A 68 -12.51 -0.69 -3.40
C LEU A 68 -11.49 -1.63 -2.73
N TYR A 69 -10.72 -1.10 -1.79
CA TYR A 69 -9.70 -1.84 -1.05
C TYR A 69 -9.75 -1.50 0.44
N TYR A 70 -9.20 -2.39 1.26
CA TYR A 70 -8.97 -2.17 2.69
C TYR A 70 -7.50 -1.86 2.92
N THR A 71 -7.19 -0.88 3.79
CA THR A 71 -5.83 -0.64 4.24
C THR A 71 -5.60 -1.33 5.59
N LEU A 72 -4.53 -2.11 5.71
CA LEU A 72 -4.21 -2.79 6.97
C LEU A 72 -3.96 -1.81 8.13
N PRO A 73 -3.25 -0.68 7.93
CA PRO A 73 -3.13 0.34 8.98
C PRO A 73 -4.48 0.95 9.34
N GLY A 74 -5.39 1.12 8.37
CA GLY A 74 -6.73 1.65 8.60
C GLY A 74 -7.56 0.72 9.48
N LEU A 75 -7.60 -0.58 9.13
CA LEU A 75 -8.29 -1.61 9.91
C LEU A 75 -7.72 -1.71 11.33
N SER A 76 -6.40 -1.72 11.46
CA SER A 76 -5.71 -1.84 12.75
C SER A 76 -5.88 -0.60 13.61
N LYS A 77 -5.93 0.59 12.99
CA LYS A 77 -6.23 1.85 13.67
C LYS A 77 -7.66 1.87 14.21
N THR A 78 -8.64 1.41 13.44
CA THR A 78 -10.04 1.31 13.90
C THR A 78 -10.17 0.36 15.09
N LEU A 79 -9.42 -0.74 15.07
CA LEU A 79 -9.44 -1.71 16.16
C LEU A 79 -8.52 -1.34 17.32
N HIS A 80 -7.57 -0.42 17.15
CA HIS A 80 -6.50 -0.14 18.10
C HIS A 80 -5.64 -1.37 18.42
N CYS A 81 -5.29 -2.17 17.42
CA CYS A 81 -4.41 -3.34 17.55
C CYS A 81 -3.08 -3.14 16.80
N GLN A 82 -2.09 -3.96 17.12
CA GLN A 82 -0.89 -4.13 16.32
C GLN A 82 -1.28 -4.63 14.92
N GLN A 83 -0.63 -4.03 13.92
CA GLN A 83 -0.94 -4.32 12.53
C GLN A 83 -0.49 -5.73 12.16
N PRO A 84 -1.40 -6.60 11.66
CA PRO A 84 -1.01 -7.90 11.14
C PRO A 84 -0.15 -7.74 9.90
N ARG A 85 0.70 -8.73 9.64
CA ARG A 85 1.46 -8.75 8.39
C ARG A 85 0.54 -9.03 7.21
N MET A 86 0.87 -8.44 6.06
CA MET A 86 0.10 -8.56 4.82
C MET A 86 -0.14 -10.01 4.41
N ASP A 87 0.89 -10.85 4.52
CA ASP A 87 0.80 -12.27 4.19
C ASP A 87 -0.15 -13.04 5.11
N GLN A 88 -0.19 -12.72 6.41
CA GLN A 88 -1.10 -13.37 7.36
C GLN A 88 -2.57 -13.08 7.04
N VAL A 89 -2.89 -11.82 6.71
CA VAL A 89 -4.26 -11.44 6.32
C VAL A 89 -4.67 -12.08 5.00
N GLN A 90 -3.75 -12.14 4.03
CA GLN A 90 -4.01 -12.82 2.76
C GLN A 90 -4.25 -14.33 2.96
N VAL A 91 -3.44 -15.00 3.78
CA VAL A 91 -3.64 -16.42 4.12
C VAL A 91 -5.00 -16.63 4.80
N ALA A 92 -5.37 -15.80 5.78
CA ALA A 92 -6.65 -15.91 6.46
C ALA A 92 -7.84 -15.76 5.49
N LEU A 93 -7.77 -14.83 4.54
CA LEU A 93 -8.80 -14.64 3.53
C LEU A 93 -8.89 -15.82 2.54
N ILE A 94 -7.74 -16.36 2.11
CA ILE A 94 -7.69 -17.54 1.23
C ILE A 94 -8.26 -18.77 1.94
N ASN A 95 -7.89 -18.98 3.20
CA ASN A 95 -8.39 -20.08 4.02
C ASN A 95 -9.90 -19.95 4.27
N ALA A 96 -10.43 -18.72 4.32
CA ALA A 96 -11.87 -18.46 4.39
C ALA A 96 -12.59 -18.63 3.03
N GLY A 97 -11.88 -19.03 1.97
CA GLY A 97 -12.45 -19.31 0.65
C GLY A 97 -12.60 -18.08 -0.25
N TYR A 98 -11.95 -16.97 0.09
CA TYR A 98 -12.04 -15.72 -0.67
C TYR A 98 -10.78 -15.43 -1.48
N ASN A 99 -10.97 -14.79 -2.63
CA ASN A 99 -9.88 -14.35 -3.49
C ASN A 99 -9.29 -13.06 -2.95
N VAL A 100 -7.97 -13.01 -2.83
CA VAL A 100 -7.26 -11.86 -2.28
C VAL A 100 -6.12 -11.43 -3.19
N SER A 101 -5.93 -10.12 -3.31
CA SER A 101 -4.76 -9.53 -3.95
C SER A 101 -4.29 -8.28 -3.22
N GLN A 102 -3.04 -7.92 -3.43
CA GLN A 102 -2.52 -6.61 -3.04
C GLN A 102 -2.91 -5.56 -4.09
N SER A 103 -3.17 -4.32 -3.67
CA SER A 103 -3.43 -3.21 -4.59
C SER A 103 -2.14 -2.74 -5.27
N HIS A 104 -2.17 -2.52 -6.58
CA HIS A 104 -1.05 -1.91 -7.32
C HIS A 104 -0.78 -0.44 -6.90
N LYS A 105 -1.81 0.26 -6.39
CA LYS A 105 -1.73 1.69 -6.02
C LYS A 105 -1.15 1.89 -4.62
N VAL A 106 -1.52 1.03 -3.67
CA VAL A 106 -1.18 1.19 -2.25
C VAL A 106 -0.59 -0.12 -1.72
N PRO A 107 0.70 -0.15 -1.31
CA PRO A 107 1.36 -1.38 -0.85
C PRO A 107 0.70 -2.03 0.36
N GLU A 108 0.12 -1.23 1.25
CA GLU A 108 -0.49 -1.71 2.50
C GLU A 108 -1.98 -2.02 2.34
N ALA A 109 -2.48 -2.05 1.10
CA ALA A 109 -3.87 -2.29 0.80
C ALA A 109 -4.14 -3.67 0.21
N VAL A 110 -5.24 -4.26 0.67
CA VAL A 110 -5.77 -5.55 0.23
C VAL A 110 -7.08 -5.32 -0.52
N LYS A 111 -7.21 -5.99 -1.67
CA LYS A 111 -8.47 -6.20 -2.35
C LYS A 111 -8.93 -7.63 -2.14
N THR A 112 -10.21 -7.79 -1.87
CA THR A 112 -10.83 -9.09 -1.62
C THR A 112 -12.27 -9.07 -2.07
N ASN A 113 -12.77 -10.21 -2.54
CA ASN A 113 -14.20 -10.43 -2.77
C ASN A 113 -14.95 -10.83 -1.48
N ALA A 114 -14.26 -10.88 -0.35
CA ALA A 114 -14.88 -11.14 0.95
C ALA A 114 -15.85 -10.01 1.33
N PRO A 115 -17.06 -10.35 1.81
CA PRO A 115 -17.99 -9.35 2.30
C PRO A 115 -17.41 -8.66 3.56
N ASN A 116 -17.85 -7.42 3.80
CA ASN A 116 -17.29 -6.56 4.85
C ASN A 116 -17.25 -7.22 6.24
N HIS A 117 -18.30 -7.99 6.59
CA HIS A 117 -18.36 -8.66 7.89
C HIS A 117 -17.25 -9.71 8.08
N VAL A 118 -16.90 -10.47 7.03
CA VAL A 118 -15.81 -11.47 7.06
C VAL A 118 -14.46 -10.81 7.28
N VAL A 119 -14.20 -9.68 6.61
CA VAL A 119 -12.95 -8.92 6.80
C VAL A 119 -12.82 -8.48 8.26
N TRP A 120 -13.91 -8.00 8.87
CA TRP A 120 -13.90 -7.65 10.28
C TRP A 120 -13.83 -8.87 11.21
N ASP A 121 -14.41 -10.02 10.87
CA ASP A 121 -14.27 -11.27 11.64
C ASP A 121 -12.81 -11.71 11.71
N ILE A 122 -12.10 -11.70 10.57
CA ILE A 122 -10.67 -12.02 10.53
C ILE A 122 -9.87 -11.05 11.41
N MET A 123 -10.15 -9.75 11.33
CA MET A 123 -9.46 -8.77 12.16
C MET A 123 -9.83 -8.88 13.65
N ARG A 124 -11.05 -9.29 14.00
CA ARG A 124 -11.46 -9.63 15.37
C ARG A 124 -10.64 -10.81 15.90
N SER A 125 -10.53 -11.90 15.14
CA SER A 125 -9.73 -13.07 15.51
C SER A 125 -8.25 -12.72 15.70
N TRP A 126 -7.71 -11.79 14.90
CA TRP A 126 -6.34 -11.29 15.11
C TRP A 126 -6.20 -10.54 16.43
N ARG A 127 -7.14 -9.63 16.75
CA ARG A 127 -7.12 -8.83 17.97
C ARG A 127 -7.33 -9.62 19.25
N VAL A 128 -7.98 -10.78 19.24
CA VAL A 128 -8.06 -11.62 20.47
C VAL A 128 -6.67 -11.93 21.04
N ASN A 129 -5.63 -11.89 20.19
CA ASN A 129 -4.24 -12.01 20.62
C ASN A 129 -3.61 -10.70 21.17
N ASP A 130 -4.33 -9.58 21.19
CA ASP A 130 -3.84 -8.21 21.41
C ASP A 130 -4.87 -7.33 22.18
N ASN A 131 -4.72 -7.25 23.51
CA ASN A 131 -5.67 -6.60 24.44
C ASN A 131 -5.59 -5.07 24.42
N HIS A 132 -6.63 -4.32 23.97
CA HIS A 132 -6.91 -2.92 24.38
C HIS A 132 -8.34 -2.41 24.02
N ASP A 133 -8.64 -1.12 24.23
CA ASP A 133 -9.88 -0.60 24.83
C ASP A 133 -10.98 0.03 23.90
N VAL A 134 -10.98 -0.22 22.59
CA VAL A 134 -12.08 0.28 21.69
C VAL A 134 -12.63 -0.82 20.78
N GLY A 135 -11.82 -1.86 20.55
CA GLY A 135 -12.28 -3.11 19.96
C GLY A 135 -13.33 -3.84 20.79
N VAL A 136 -13.62 -3.45 22.04
CA VAL A 136 -14.59 -4.15 22.92
C VAL A 136 -15.98 -4.25 22.29
N ASN A 137 -16.49 -3.18 21.67
CA ASN A 137 -17.80 -3.21 21.00
C ASN A 137 -17.80 -4.06 19.72
N ILE A 138 -16.66 -4.13 19.02
CA ILE A 138 -16.50 -4.97 17.85
C ILE A 138 -16.35 -6.43 18.28
N LEU A 139 -15.58 -6.71 19.32
CA LEU A 139 -15.35 -8.02 19.95
C LEU A 139 -16.59 -8.59 20.65
N ALA A 140 -17.50 -7.73 21.12
CA ALA A 140 -18.78 -8.16 21.70
C ALA A 140 -19.61 -8.97 20.69
N LYS A 141 -19.33 -8.81 19.39
CA LYS A 141 -19.84 -9.69 18.35
C LYS A 141 -18.90 -10.89 18.20
N GLU A 142 -19.39 -12.06 18.58
CA GLU A 142 -18.67 -13.31 18.36
C GLU A 142 -18.38 -13.52 16.86
N PRO A 143 -17.14 -13.92 16.50
CA PRO A 143 -16.78 -14.20 15.13
C PRO A 143 -17.56 -15.42 14.63
N ALA A 144 -18.15 -15.30 13.43
CA ALA A 144 -18.95 -16.39 12.86
C ALA A 144 -18.11 -17.63 12.48
N PHE A 145 -16.79 -17.47 12.34
CA PHE A 145 -15.85 -18.57 12.07
C PHE A 145 -14.46 -18.25 12.65
N GLU A 146 -13.67 -19.29 12.90
CA GLU A 146 -12.28 -19.16 13.37
C GLU A 146 -11.31 -19.06 12.18
N ALA A 147 -10.64 -17.91 12.03
CA ALA A 147 -9.71 -17.66 10.94
C ALA A 147 -8.32 -18.26 11.23
N GLN A 148 -7.77 -19.03 10.28
CA GLN A 148 -6.42 -19.59 10.38
C GLN A 148 -5.37 -18.66 9.74
N PHE A 149 -4.41 -18.18 10.54
CA PHE A 149 -3.37 -17.24 10.11
C PHE A 149 -2.04 -17.91 9.72
N SER A 150 -1.90 -19.21 9.97
CA SER A 150 -0.73 -20.01 9.59
C SER A 150 -0.94 -20.62 8.20
N GLY A 151 0.10 -20.60 7.37
CA GLY A 151 0.02 -21.17 6.03
C GLY A 151 1.17 -20.76 5.11
N LYS A 152 1.22 -21.38 3.91
CA LYS A 152 2.17 -21.00 2.86
C LYS A 152 1.85 -19.59 2.38
N ARG A 153 2.88 -18.73 2.28
CA ARG A 153 2.70 -17.36 1.80
C ARG A 153 2.12 -17.37 0.38
N PRO A 154 1.07 -16.60 0.08
CA PRO A 154 0.43 -16.59 -1.24
C PRO A 154 1.34 -16.09 -2.36
N SER A 155 2.38 -15.33 -2.00
CA SER A 155 3.42 -14.84 -2.90
C SER A 155 4.55 -15.84 -3.17
N ALA A 156 4.59 -16.98 -2.48
CA ALA A 156 5.71 -17.93 -2.57
C ALA A 156 5.90 -18.52 -3.97
N ASP A 157 4.79 -18.75 -4.68
CA ASP A 157 4.80 -19.35 -6.03
C ASP A 157 4.73 -18.31 -7.15
N LYS A 158 4.71 -17.00 -6.80
CA LYS A 158 4.58 -15.91 -7.78
C LYS A 158 5.95 -15.47 -8.30
N GLU A 159 5.98 -15.04 -9.55
CA GLU A 159 7.19 -14.54 -10.21
C GLU A 159 7.78 -13.32 -9.47
N LYS A 160 9.11 -13.26 -9.35
CA LYS A 160 9.81 -12.16 -8.69
C LYS A 160 9.79 -10.93 -9.60
N ALA A 161 8.87 -10.01 -9.36
CA ALA A 161 8.78 -8.74 -10.06
C ALA A 161 8.87 -7.53 -9.10
N LEU A 162 9.38 -6.40 -9.59
CA LEU A 162 9.45 -5.12 -8.88
C LEU A 162 8.04 -4.51 -8.73
N ARG A 163 7.26 -5.01 -7.77
CA ARG A 163 5.86 -4.57 -7.56
C ARG A 163 5.76 -3.09 -7.22
N PHE A 164 6.69 -2.59 -6.40
CA PHE A 164 6.76 -1.20 -5.99
C PHE A 164 8.11 -0.59 -6.39
N PRO A 165 8.12 0.46 -7.22
CA PRO A 165 9.35 1.16 -7.57
C PRO A 165 9.95 1.79 -6.31
N LYS A 166 11.27 1.64 -6.10
CA LYS A 166 11.97 2.40 -5.07
C LYS A 166 11.97 3.88 -5.45
N ASN A 167 12.00 4.76 -4.43
CA ASN A 167 12.11 6.19 -4.68
C ASN A 167 13.38 6.50 -5.49
N PRO A 168 13.33 7.47 -6.42
CA PRO A 168 14.44 7.73 -7.35
C PRO A 168 15.73 8.21 -6.68
N GLU A 169 15.63 9.02 -5.63
CA GLU A 169 16.78 9.57 -4.90
C GLU A 169 16.64 9.34 -3.39
N ALA A 170 17.76 9.20 -2.69
CA ALA A 170 17.80 9.40 -1.25
C ALA A 170 17.29 10.83 -0.98
N HIS A 171 16.37 11.02 -0.02
CA HIS A 171 15.75 12.31 0.31
C HIS A 171 14.64 12.81 -0.65
N TRP A 172 14.08 11.92 -1.49
CA TRP A 172 12.88 12.22 -2.29
C TRP A 172 11.64 12.45 -1.39
N GLY A 173 11.16 13.69 -1.35
CA GLY A 173 10.00 14.13 -0.57
C GLY A 173 10.11 15.62 -0.21
N PRO A 174 9.07 16.24 0.35
CA PRO A 174 9.17 17.59 0.89
C PRO A 174 10.29 17.63 1.92
N LYS A 175 11.35 18.40 1.63
CA LYS A 175 12.49 18.53 2.55
C LYS A 175 11.99 19.05 3.89
N SER A 176 12.65 18.60 4.97
CA SER A 176 12.46 19.16 6.31
C SER A 176 12.42 20.69 6.24
N ARG A 177 11.48 21.34 6.94
CA ARG A 177 11.39 22.80 7.02
C ARG A 177 12.79 23.36 7.27
N ALA A 178 13.21 24.35 6.47
CA ALA A 178 14.52 24.98 6.63
C ALA A 178 14.72 25.39 8.10
N ARG A 179 15.68 24.76 8.77
CA ARG A 179 16.24 25.25 10.02
C ARG A 179 17.44 26.11 9.60
N GLY A 180 17.53 27.33 10.11
CA GLY A 180 18.74 28.12 9.94
C GLY A 180 19.96 27.31 10.41
N LEU A 181 21.11 27.53 9.79
CA LEU A 181 22.36 26.88 10.19
C LEU A 181 22.60 27.11 11.69
N ALA A 182 23.10 26.08 12.38
CA ALA A 182 23.60 26.29 13.74
C ALA A 182 24.76 27.30 13.70
N PRO A 183 24.99 28.10 14.78
CA PRO A 183 26.09 29.06 14.82
C PRO A 183 27.47 28.46 14.47
N SER A 184 27.68 27.19 14.82
CA SER A 184 28.88 26.42 14.49
C SER A 184 29.03 26.12 12.99
N GLU A 185 27.93 25.90 12.27
CA GLU A 185 27.95 25.65 10.83
C GLU A 185 28.07 26.96 10.04
N LEU A 186 27.53 28.07 10.56
CA LEU A 186 27.74 29.42 10.01
C LEU A 186 29.21 29.84 10.04
N ALA A 187 29.92 29.55 11.14
CA ALA A 187 31.35 29.86 11.26
C ALA A 187 32.19 29.16 10.18
N ASN A 188 31.91 27.88 9.91
CA ASN A 188 32.64 27.12 8.88
C ASN A 188 32.40 27.63 7.46
N VAL A 189 31.19 28.13 7.15
CA VAL A 189 30.89 28.71 5.83
C VAL A 189 31.58 30.06 5.65
N VAL A 190 31.72 30.85 6.73
CA VAL A 190 32.44 32.13 6.73
C VAL A 190 33.96 31.91 6.60
N GLU A 191 34.52 30.91 7.28
CA GLU A 191 35.94 30.55 7.16
C GLU A 191 36.28 29.98 5.79
N ALA A 192 35.42 29.14 5.20
CA ALA A 192 35.62 28.59 3.86
C ALA A 192 35.55 29.66 2.75
N GLN A 193 34.96 30.83 3.02
CA GLN A 193 34.93 31.97 2.10
C GLN A 193 36.12 32.93 2.28
N GLN A 194 36.98 32.72 3.28
CA GLN A 194 38.08 33.63 3.64
C GLN A 194 39.49 33.08 3.33
N GLU A 195 39.64 32.00 2.57
CA GLU A 195 40.98 31.63 2.08
C GLU A 195 41.52 32.69 1.07
N PRO A 196 42.72 33.25 1.29
CA PRO A 196 43.17 34.48 0.62
C PRO A 196 43.72 34.25 -0.80
N GLU A 197 43.35 35.16 -1.73
CA GLU A 197 43.94 35.29 -3.07
C GLU A 197 45.48 35.38 -3.00
N ALA A 198 46.16 34.41 -3.62
CA ALA A 198 47.62 34.43 -3.76
C ALA A 198 48.06 35.60 -4.68
N LYS A 199 48.91 36.48 -4.14
CA LYS A 199 49.54 37.60 -4.86
C LYS A 199 50.28 37.11 -6.11
N LYS A 200 49.92 37.64 -7.29
CA LYS A 200 50.66 37.45 -8.54
C LYS A 200 52.06 38.11 -8.46
N PRO A 201 53.13 37.47 -9.00
CA PRO A 201 54.46 38.07 -9.01
C PRO A 201 54.57 39.22 -10.03
N LYS A 202 55.32 40.28 -9.67
CA LYS A 202 55.71 41.38 -10.56
C LYS A 202 56.71 40.87 -11.60
N VAL A 203 56.51 41.26 -12.85
CA VAL A 203 57.48 41.12 -13.95
C VAL A 203 58.21 42.47 -14.03
N ASP A 204 59.53 42.46 -13.84
CA ASP A 204 60.39 43.62 -14.06
C ASP A 204 60.67 43.78 -15.57
N GLU A 205 60.74 45.03 -16.01
CA GLU A 205 60.86 45.53 -17.40
C GLU A 205 62.26 45.29 -18.01
#